data_AF-H8FNL3-F1
#
_entry.id   AF-H8FNL3-F1
#
_cell.length_a   1.000
_cell.length_b   1.000
_cell.length_c   1.000
_cell.angle_alpha   90.00
_cell.angle_beta   90.00
_cell.angle_gamma   90.00
#
_symmetry.space_group_name_H-M   'P 1'
#
loop_
_entity.id
_entity.type
_entity.pdbx_description
1 polymer ?
#
loop_
_entity_poly.entity_id
_entity_poly.type
_entity_poly.pdbx_seq_one_letter_code
_entity_poly.pdbx_strand_id
1 'polypeptide(L)'
;MADLPPDITALSFEDALAELERIVRQLEEGRGRLDDSIAAYARGVALKTHCEARLEEARTKVDRIVSSPDGAVSTEPADLA
;
A
#
# COMPACT_ATOMS: atom_id res chain seq x y z
N MET A 1 -9.46 8.09 9.31
CA MET A 1 -8.69 7.49 8.20
C MET A 1 -7.60 8.49 7.89
N ALA A 2 -6.33 8.07 7.89
CA ALA A 2 -5.24 8.99 7.57
C ALA A 2 -5.45 9.54 6.15
N ASP A 3 -5.50 10.86 6.02
CA ASP A 3 -5.58 11.51 4.73
C ASP A 3 -4.20 11.38 4.08
N LEU A 4 -4.04 10.36 3.23
CA LEU A 4 -2.78 10.04 2.58
C LEU A 4 -2.59 10.97 1.36
N PRO A 5 -1.34 11.40 1.09
CA PRO A 5 -1.04 12.16 -0.12
C PRO A 5 -1.52 11.45 -1.39
N PRO A 6 -2.09 12.17 -2.36
CA PRO A 6 -2.68 11.56 -3.55
C PRO A 6 -1.63 10.81 -4.40
N ASP A 7 -0.39 11.29 -4.41
CA ASP A 7 0.73 10.63 -5.09
C ASP A 7 1.03 9.24 -4.49
N ILE A 8 0.84 9.05 -3.19
CA ILE A 8 1.03 7.76 -2.51
C ILE A 8 -0.16 6.83 -2.79
N THR A 9 -1.39 7.36 -2.71
CA THR A 9 -2.60 6.54 -2.95
C THR A 9 -2.69 5.99 -4.38
N ALA A 10 -2.03 6.64 -5.33
CA ALA A 10 -1.95 6.20 -6.73
C ALA A 10 -0.91 5.08 -6.96
N LEU A 11 -0.03 4.80 -6.00
CA LEU A 11 1.02 3.79 -6.17
C LEU A 11 0.47 2.36 -6.10
N SER A 12 1.09 1.46 -6.87
CA SER A 12 0.97 0.03 -6.64
C SER A 12 1.58 -0.36 -5.29
N PHE A 13 1.33 -1.59 -4.83
CA PHE A 13 1.96 -2.08 -3.60
C PHE A 13 3.47 -2.16 -3.77
N GLU A 14 3.91 -2.67 -4.92
CA GLU A 14 5.30 -2.89 -5.29
C GLU A 14 6.07 -1.57 -5.38
N ASP A 15 5.48 -0.55 -6.00
CA ASP A 15 6.10 0.77 -6.13
C ASP A 15 6.22 1.46 -4.75
N ALA A 16 5.15 1.38 -3.94
CA ALA A 16 5.16 1.96 -2.60
C ALA A 16 6.18 1.27 -1.68
N LEU A 17 6.30 -0.06 -1.76
CA LEU A 17 7.29 -0.83 -1.01
C LEU A 17 8.72 -0.48 -1.46
N ALA A 18 8.99 -0.45 -2.76
CA ALA A 18 10.31 -0.10 -3.29
C ALA A 18 10.74 1.32 -2.88
N GLU A 19 9.77 2.25 -2.83
CA GLU A 19 10.02 3.59 -2.32
C GLU A 19 10.30 3.62 -0.82
N LEU A 20 9.50 2.92 -0.03
CA LEU A 20 9.70 2.81 1.42
C LEU A 20 11.09 2.25 1.76
N GLU A 21 11.51 1.19 1.08
CA GLU A 21 12.85 0.61 1.27
C GLU A 21 13.97 1.61 0.96
N ARG A 22 13.79 2.45 -0.06
CA ARG A 22 14.76 3.50 -0.41
C ARG A 22 14.87 4.55 0.68
N ILE A 23 13.73 4.96 1.25
CA ILE A 23 13.66 5.89 2.38
C ILE A 23 14.36 5.29 3.60
N VAL A 24 14.10 4.02 3.92
CA VAL A 24 14.74 3.33 5.04
C VAL A 24 16.26 3.33 4.87
N ARG A 25 16.76 2.91 3.70
CA ARG A 25 18.20 2.95 3.40
C ARG A 25 18.80 4.34 3.58
N GLN A 26 18.13 5.37 3.07
CA GLN A 26 18.59 6.76 3.21
C GLN A 26 18.69 7.18 4.70
N LEU A 27 17.70 6.82 5.51
CA LEU A 27 17.68 7.14 6.94
C LEU A 27 18.77 6.39 7.71
N GLU A 28 19.01 5.13 7.37
CA GLU A 28 20.06 4.29 7.95
C GLU A 28 21.47 4.79 7.63
N GLU A 29 21.69 5.36 6.45
CA GLU A 29 22.95 5.98 6.08
C GLU A 29 23.26 7.22 6.94
N GLY A 30 22.26 7.83 7.58
CA GLY A 30 22.43 8.98 8.46
C GLY A 30 22.95 10.23 7.76
N ARG A 31 22.81 10.32 6.44
CA ARG A 31 23.28 11.44 5.61
C ARG A 31 22.12 12.38 5.29
N GLY A 32 22.35 13.68 5.46
CA GLY A 32 21.37 14.72 5.15
C GLY A 32 21.17 15.70 6.30
N ARG A 33 20.31 16.71 6.10
CA ARG A 33 19.90 17.61 7.17
C ARG A 33 18.77 16.98 7.96
N LEU A 34 18.62 17.40 9.22
CA LEU A 34 17.56 16.92 10.10
C LEU A 34 16.16 17.06 9.47
N ASP A 35 15.87 18.20 8.83
CA ASP A 35 14.59 18.45 8.18
C ASP A 35 14.30 17.46 7.04
N ASP A 36 15.34 17.10 6.28
CA ASP A 36 15.22 16.13 5.18
C ASP A 36 14.93 14.73 5.75
N SER A 37 15.54 14.36 6.88
CA SER A 37 15.28 13.09 7.58
C SER A 37 13.87 13.03 8.18
N ILE A 38 13.35 14.14 8.72
CA ILE A 38 11.98 14.22 9.24
C ILE A 38 10.98 14.05 8.09
N ALA A 39 11.20 14.72 6.96
CA ALA A 39 10.35 14.60 5.78
C ALA A 39 10.37 13.16 5.21
N ALA A 40 11.55 12.55 5.12
CA ALA A 40 11.70 11.16 4.68
C ALA A 40 10.96 10.19 5.62
N TYR A 41 11.07 10.37 6.94
CA TYR A 41 10.33 9.57 7.91
C TYR A 41 8.81 9.71 7.75
N ALA A 42 8.30 10.95 7.65
CA ALA A 42 6.87 11.20 7.48
C ALA A 42 6.32 10.53 6.20
N ARG A 43 7.07 10.63 5.09
CA ARG A 43 6.72 9.94 3.85
C ARG A 43 6.76 8.41 4.02
N GLY A 44 7.77 7.89 4.73
CA GLY A 44 7.89 6.46 5.04
C GLY A 44 6.68 5.93 5.82
N VAL A 45 6.19 6.68 6.81
CA VAL A 45 4.98 6.32 7.56
C VAL A 45 3.75 6.26 6.65
N ALA A 46 3.59 7.25 5.76
CA ALA A 46 2.48 7.27 4.81
C ALA A 46 2.52 6.08 3.83
N LEU A 47 3.69 5.75 3.30
CA LEU A 47 3.90 4.58 2.43
C LEU A 47 3.59 3.27 3.15
N LYS A 48 4.04 3.13 4.41
CA LYS A 48 3.72 1.97 5.24
C LYS A 48 2.20 1.80 5.40
N THR A 49 1.49 2.87 5.72
CA THR A 49 0.03 2.84 5.87
C THR A 49 -0.66 2.43 4.57
N HIS A 50 -0.18 2.94 3.42
CA HIS A 50 -0.68 2.51 2.10
C HIS A 50 -0.45 1.02 1.85
N CYS A 51 0.77 0.52 2.10
CA CYS A 51 1.10 -0.89 1.93
C CYS A 51 0.22 -1.81 2.79
N GLU A 52 0.00 -1.44 4.06
CA GLU A 52 -0.88 -2.19 4.97
C GLU A 52 -2.33 -2.24 4.45
N ALA A 53 -2.84 -1.11 3.95
CA ALA A 53 -4.19 -1.06 3.36
C ALA A 53 -4.32 -1.96 2.12
N ARG A 54 -3.30 -1.97 1.25
CA ARG A 54 -3.26 -2.83 0.05
C ARG A 54 -3.21 -4.31 0.39
N LEU A 55 -2.45 -4.68 1.44
CA LEU A 55 -2.39 -6.06 1.92
C LEU A 55 -3.73 -6.51 2.51
N GLU A 56 -4.41 -5.66 3.27
CA GLU A 56 -5.73 -5.99 3.83
C GLU A 56 -6.80 -6.14 2.73
N GLU A 57 -6.77 -5.29 1.70
CA GLU A 57 -7.61 -5.46 0.51
C GLU A 57 -7.35 -6.81 -0.18
N ALA A 58 -6.08 -7.16 -0.38
CA ALA A 58 -5.70 -8.42 -1.01
C ALA A 58 -6.18 -9.62 -0.18
N ARG A 59 -5.97 -9.58 1.14
CA ARG A 59 -6.45 -10.59 2.08
C ARG A 59 -7.96 -10.77 2.00
N THR A 60 -8.71 -9.67 2.04
CA THR A 60 -10.18 -9.69 1.93
C THR A 60 -10.67 -10.29 0.60
N LYS A 61 -9.91 -10.10 -0.49
CA LYS A 61 -10.22 -10.73 -1.78
C LYS A 61 -9.97 -12.24 -1.75
N VAL A 62 -8.84 -12.67 -1.18
CA VAL A 62 -8.50 -14.10 -1.05
C VAL A 62 -9.51 -14.83 -0.16
N ASP A 63 -9.85 -14.26 1.01
CA ASP A 63 -10.78 -14.87 1.97
C ASP A 63 -12.18 -15.09 1.35
N ARG A 64 -12.64 -14.17 0.49
CA ARG A 64 -13.88 -14.33 -0.28
C ARG A 64 -13.84 -15.48 -1.29
N ILE A 65 -12.70 -15.68 -1.95
CA ILE A 65 -12.53 -16.79 -2.92
C ILE A 65 -12.55 -18.14 -2.18
N VAL A 66 -11.84 -18.24 -1.05
CA VAL A 66 -11.73 -19.49 -0.29
C VAL A 66 -13.04 -19.88 0.41
N SER A 67 -13.85 -18.90 0.82
CA SER A 67 -15.12 -19.15 1.51
C SER A 67 -16.25 -19.65 0.58
N SER A 68 -16.05 -19.66 -0.75
CA SER A 68 -16.98 -20.26 -1.70
C SER A 68 -16.71 -21.78 -1.83
N PRO A 69 -17.61 -22.65 -1.34
CA PRO A 69 -17.35 -24.09 -1.16
C PRO A 69 -17.19 -24.91 -2.45
N ASP A 70 -17.45 -24.33 -3.63
CA ASP A 70 -17.40 -25.04 -4.93
C ASP A 70 -16.24 -24.58 -5.85
N GLY A 71 -15.41 -23.61 -5.46
CA GLY A 71 -14.38 -23.05 -6.36
C GLY A 71 -14.95 -22.37 -7.61
N ALA A 72 -16.27 -22.20 -7.70
CA ALA A 72 -16.95 -21.48 -8.77
C ALA A 72 -16.77 -19.97 -8.55
N VAL A 73 -15.93 -19.36 -9.39
CA VAL A 73 -15.86 -17.90 -9.53
C VAL A 73 -17.20 -17.44 -10.13
N SER A 74 -18.12 -16.98 -9.29
CA SER A 74 -19.33 -16.34 -9.78
C SER A 74 -18.96 -14.95 -10.30
N THR A 75 -19.02 -14.79 -11.61
CA THR A 75 -19.03 -13.47 -12.24
C THR A 75 -20.47 -13.01 -12.26
N GLU A 76 -20.85 -12.09 -11.38
CA GLU A 76 -22.12 -11.38 -11.58
C GLU A 76 -21.96 -10.55 -12.87
N PRO A 77 -22.87 -10.69 -13.86
CA PRO A 77 -22.85 -9.79 -14.99
C PRO A 77 -23.11 -8.39 -14.45
N ALA A 78 -22.16 -7.47 -14.69
CA ALA A 78 -22.45 -6.06 -14.53
C ALA A 78 -23.62 -5.74 -15.46
N ASP A 79 -24.79 -5.45 -14.87
CA ASP A 79 -25.96 -4.94 -15.59
C ASP A 79 -25.53 -3.66 -16.31
N LEU A 80 -25.20 -3.81 -17.59
CA LEU A 80 -25.11 -2.73 -18.55
C LEU A 80 -26.53 -2.54 -19.10
N ALA A 81 -27.35 -1.80 -18.36
CA ALA A 81 -28.59 -1.20 -18.82
C ALA A 81 -28.35 0.28 -19.17
#